data_AF-A0A2D4SCM7-F1
#
_entry.id   AF-A0A2D4SCM7-F1
#
_cell.length_a   1.000
_cell.length_b   1.000
_cell.length_c   1.000
_cell.angle_alpha   90.00
_cell.angle_beta   90.00
_cell.angle_gamma   90.00
#
_symmetry.space_group_name_H-M   'P 1'
#
loop_
_entity.id
_entity.type
_entity.pdbx_description
1 polymer ?
#
loop_
_entity_poly.entity_id
_entity_poly.type
_entity_poly.pdbx_seq_one_letter_code
_entity_poly.pdbx_strand_id
1 'polypeptide(L)'
;MLDRFRLSWRIGIEAGELRVLVGRPPVAFVHRLQECLRIHDIRTGQLECKGAGRHARLIFSRDFPQTGRQAIRNAWTPPTRPGPTSGPRRSG
;
A
#
# COMPACT_ATOMS: atom_id res chain seq x y z
N MET A 1 -11.41 -9.62 -15.71
CA MET A 1 -9.98 -9.68 -16.10
C MET A 1 -9.06 -9.18 -14.97
N LEU A 2 -9.16 -9.74 -13.75
CA LEU A 2 -8.31 -9.42 -12.58
C LEU A 2 -7.80 -10.68 -11.86
N ASP A 3 -8.04 -11.85 -12.44
CA ASP A 3 -7.82 -13.17 -11.84
C ASP A 3 -6.36 -13.65 -11.93
N ARG A 4 -5.56 -13.04 -12.83
CA ARG A 4 -4.17 -13.48 -13.09
C ARG A 4 -3.11 -12.89 -12.16
N PHE A 5 -3.46 -11.90 -11.33
CA PHE A 5 -2.52 -11.28 -10.42
C PHE A 5 -2.60 -11.92 -9.04
N ARG A 6 -1.57 -12.67 -8.66
CA ARG A 6 -1.44 -13.32 -7.35
C ARG A 6 -1.60 -12.27 -6.24
N LEU A 7 -2.52 -12.53 -5.30
CA LEU A 7 -2.66 -11.72 -4.10
C LEU A 7 -1.37 -11.85 -3.27
N SER A 8 -0.69 -10.74 -3.05
CA SER A 8 0.52 -10.70 -2.22
C SER A 8 0.15 -10.54 -0.75
N TRP A 9 -0.76 -9.62 -0.46
CA TRP A 9 -1.30 -9.43 0.89
C TRP A 9 -2.60 -8.64 0.84
N ARG A 10 -3.36 -8.74 1.94
CA ARG A 10 -4.64 -8.07 2.16
C ARG A 10 -4.70 -7.53 3.58
N ILE A 11 -5.18 -6.31 3.71
CA ILE A 11 -5.38 -5.60 4.97
C ILE A 11 -6.85 -5.18 5.06
N GLY A 12 -7.52 -5.54 6.14
CA GLY A 12 -8.82 -5.03 6.54
C GLY A 12 -8.65 -3.85 7.50
N ILE A 13 -9.61 -2.93 7.46
CA ILE A 13 -9.71 -1.80 8.39
C ILE A 13 -11.06 -1.92 9.06
N GLU A 14 -11.05 -2.05 10.38
CA GLU A 14 -12.25 -2.23 11.20
C GLU A 14 -12.12 -1.35 12.43
N ALA A 15 -13.12 -0.49 12.67
CA ALA A 15 -13.11 0.49 13.75
C ALA A 15 -11.85 1.38 13.80
N GLY A 16 -11.22 1.65 12.65
CA GLY A 16 -9.97 2.42 12.54
C GLY A 16 -8.69 1.63 12.87
N GLU A 17 -8.79 0.34 13.19
CA GLU A 17 -7.65 -0.56 13.34
C GLU A 17 -7.30 -1.26 12.04
N LEU A 18 -6.00 -1.44 11.80
CA LEU A 18 -5.48 -2.23 10.70
C LEU A 18 -5.36 -3.70 11.10
N ARG A 19 -5.97 -4.59 10.31
CA ARG A 19 -5.89 -6.04 10.46
C ARG A 19 -5.32 -6.65 9.20
N VAL A 20 -4.14 -7.27 9.30
CA VAL A 20 -3.59 -8.03 8.17
C VAL A 20 -4.36 -9.33 8.05
N LEU A 21 -5.13 -9.47 6.96
CA LEU A 21 -5.95 -10.65 6.70
C LEU A 21 -5.15 -11.73 5.96
N VAL A 22 -4.26 -11.33 5.04
CA VAL A 22 -3.47 -12.25 4.22
C VAL A 22 -2.07 -11.70 3.98
N GLY A 23 -1.08 -12.58 3.98
CA GLY A 23 0.29 -12.27 3.56
C GLY A 23 1.06 -11.41 4.57
N ARG A 24 2.14 -10.78 4.10
CA ARG A 24 2.96 -9.88 4.91
C ARG A 24 3.17 -8.56 4.17
N PRO A 25 2.42 -7.50 4.52
CA PRO A 25 2.70 -6.18 3.99
C PRO A 25 4.02 -5.63 4.57
N PRO A 26 4.69 -4.69 3.87
CA PRO A 26 5.88 -4.03 4.41
C PRO A 26 5.52 -3.24 5.68
N VAL A 27 6.31 -3.38 6.74
CA VAL A 27 6.06 -2.72 8.03
C VAL A 27 5.99 -1.19 7.87
N ALA A 28 6.92 -0.59 7.13
CA ALA A 28 6.91 0.84 6.83
C ALA A 28 5.62 1.30 6.12
N PHE A 29 5.05 0.46 5.25
CA PHE A 29 3.80 0.75 4.58
C PHE A 29 2.61 0.70 5.56
N VAL A 30 2.58 -0.28 6.48
CA VAL A 30 1.54 -0.38 7.51
C VAL A 30 1.54 0.87 8.42
N HIS A 31 2.72 1.34 8.84
CA HIS A 31 2.82 2.55 9.65
C HIS A 31 2.29 3.80 8.92
N ARG A 32 2.69 3.99 7.65
CA ARG A 32 2.19 5.10 6.82
C ARG A 32 0.69 5.01 6.57
N LEU A 33 0.19 3.79 6.34
CA LEU A 33 -1.23 3.55 6.17
C LEU A 33 -1.99 3.95 7.43
N GLN A 34 -1.51 3.57 8.62
CA GLN A 34 -2.13 3.93 9.90
C GLN A 34 -2.19 5.44 10.11
N GLU A 35 -1.13 6.16 9.73
CA GLU A 35 -1.08 7.63 9.77
C GLU A 35 -2.12 8.24 8.81
N CYS A 36 -2.21 7.75 7.58
CA CYS A 36 -3.25 8.17 6.62
C CYS A 36 -4.67 7.90 7.13
N LEU A 37 -4.93 6.75 7.76
CA LEU A 37 -6.24 6.45 8.32
C LEU A 37 -6.66 7.48 9.38
N ARG A 38 -5.72 7.88 10.26
CA ARG A 38 -5.98 8.89 11.29
C ARG A 38 -6.22 10.27 10.70
N ILE A 39 -5.39 10.70 9.75
CA ILE A 39 -5.50 12.04 9.11
C ILE A 39 -6.82 12.19 8.35
N HIS A 40 -7.28 11.11 7.71
CA HIS A 40 -8.46 11.12 6.86
C HIS A 40 -9.71 10.52 7.54
N ASP A 41 -9.69 10.29 8.86
CA ASP A 41 -10.75 9.64 9.67
C ASP A 41 -11.34 8.38 9.00
N ILE A 42 -10.48 7.51 8.48
CA ILE A 42 -10.89 6.29 7.79
C ILE A 42 -11.04 5.17 8.81
N ARG A 43 -12.30 4.79 9.07
CA ARG A 43 -12.63 3.78 10.10
C ARG A 43 -12.91 2.41 9.55
N THR A 44 -13.23 2.31 8.25
CA THR A 44 -13.60 1.05 7.61
C THR A 44 -13.03 0.98 6.20
N GLY A 45 -12.81 -0.24 5.71
CA GLY A 45 -12.40 -0.49 4.34
C GLY A 45 -11.50 -1.71 4.21
N GLN A 46 -11.16 -2.06 2.97
CA GLN A 46 -10.17 -3.08 2.70
C GLN A 46 -9.18 -2.60 1.65
N LEU A 47 -7.94 -3.08 1.79
CA LEU A 47 -6.84 -2.80 0.89
C LEU A 47 -6.16 -4.11 0.51
N GLU A 48 -5.92 -4.28 -0.78
CA GLU A 48 -5.27 -5.46 -1.33
C GLU A 48 -4.11 -5.07 -2.22
N CYS A 49 -3.01 -5.80 -2.11
CA CYS A 49 -1.92 -5.72 -3.07
C CYS A 49 -1.91 -6.97 -3.93
N LYS A 50 -2.10 -6.79 -5.24
CA LYS A 50 -1.98 -7.86 -6.23
C LYS A 50 -0.70 -7.69 -7.05
N GLY A 51 -0.03 -8.79 -7.35
CA GLY A 51 1.24 -8.80 -8.08
C GLY A 51 2.44 -8.50 -7.18
N ALA A 52 3.64 -8.43 -7.77
CA ALA A 52 4.89 -8.20 -7.06
C ALA A 52 5.82 -7.24 -7.83
N GLY A 53 6.69 -6.55 -7.10
CA GLY A 53 7.66 -5.61 -7.68
C GLY A 53 7.00 -4.49 -8.48
N ARG A 54 7.50 -4.26 -9.71
CA ARG A 54 7.01 -3.22 -10.63
C ARG A 54 5.56 -3.41 -11.11
N HIS A 55 5.00 -4.60 -10.95
CA HIS A 55 3.63 -4.92 -11.35
C HIS A 55 2.67 -4.99 -10.15
N ALA A 56 3.14 -4.64 -8.95
CA ALA A 56 2.29 -4.56 -7.77
C ALA A 56 1.23 -3.45 -7.96
N ARG A 57 -0.04 -3.80 -7.78
CA ARG A 57 -1.18 -2.89 -7.86
C ARG A 57 -1.94 -2.91 -6.55
N LEU A 58 -2.21 -1.72 -6.03
CA LEU A 58 -3.14 -1.53 -4.92
C LEU A 58 -4.58 -1.54 -5.44
N ILE A 59 -5.41 -2.31 -4.76
CA ILE A 59 -6.86 -2.37 -4.98
C ILE A 59 -7.53 -2.02 -3.66
N PHE A 60 -8.44 -1.05 -3.72
CA PHE A 60 -9.22 -0.61 -2.58
C PHE A 60 -10.61 -1.23 -2.66
N SER A 61 -11.22 -1.55 -1.52
CA SER A 61 -12.63 -1.87 -1.48
C SER A 61 -13.48 -0.71 -1.99
N ARG A 62 -14.64 -1.03 -2.54
CA ARG A 62 -15.62 -0.03 -3.01
C ARG A 62 -16.02 0.94 -1.89
N ASP A 63 -16.09 0.45 -0.66
CA ASP A 63 -16.47 1.21 0.55
C ASP A 63 -15.34 2.12 1.07
N PHE A 64 -14.14 2.06 0.46
CA PHE A 64 -13.02 2.88 0.90
C PHE A 64 -13.19 4.35 0.48
N PRO A 65 -13.04 5.34 1.36
CA PRO A 65 -13.27 6.76 1.03
C PRO A 65 -12.27 7.28 0.00
N GLN A 66 -12.77 8.03 -1.01
CA GLN A 66 -11.95 8.51 -2.13
C GLN A 66 -10.78 9.40 -1.70
N THR A 67 -10.99 10.28 -0.70
CA THR A 67 -9.97 11.16 -0.14
C THR A 67 -8.76 10.38 0.37
N GLY A 68 -9.00 9.24 1.03
CA GLY A 68 -7.95 8.35 1.52
C GLY A 68 -7.21 7.60 0.42
N ARG A 69 -7.90 7.23 -0.67
CA ARG A 69 -7.29 6.46 -1.77
C ARG A 69 -6.11 7.20 -2.37
N GLN A 70 -6.24 8.50 -2.62
CA GLN A 70 -5.15 9.27 -3.24
C GLN A 70 -3.97 9.44 -2.28
N ALA A 71 -4.22 9.72 -1.00
CA ALA A 71 -3.17 9.82 0.01
C ALA A 71 -2.39 8.51 0.16
N ILE A 72 -3.09 7.37 0.20
CA ILE A 72 -2.46 6.05 0.29
C ILE A 72 -1.69 5.71 -0.98
N ARG A 73 -2.19 6.10 -2.16
CA ARG A 73 -1.45 5.94 -3.42
C ARG A 73 -0.18 6.78 -3.45
N ASN A 74 -0.19 7.98 -2.85
CA ASN A 74 1.00 8.81 -2.72
C ASN A 74 1.99 8.26 -1.68
N ALA A 75 1.49 7.67 -0.58
CA ALA A 75 2.31 7.03 0.44
C ALA A 75 2.85 5.65 0.01
N TRP A 76 2.21 5.04 -0.99
CA TRP A 76 2.63 3.78 -1.58
C TRP A 76 3.81 3.96 -2.49
N THR A 77 4.98 3.54 -2.02
CA THR A 77 6.12 3.24 -2.89
C THR A 77 6.06 1.74 -3.20
N PRO A 78 5.89 1.31 -4.46
CA PRO A 78 5.99 -0.11 -4.79
C PRO A 78 7.36 -0.62 -4.33
N PRO A 79 7.46 -1.86 -3.83
CA PRO A 79 8.76 -2.44 -3.50
C PRO A 79 9.56 -2.56 -4.81
N THR A 80 10.32 -1.52 -5.12
CA THR A 80 11.39 -1.58 -6.09
C THR A 80 12.35 -2.61 -5.53
N ARG A 81 12.59 -3.71 -6.27
CA ARG A 81 13.89 -4.38 -6.11
C ARG A 81 14.92 -3.25 -6.25
N PRO A 82 15.90 -3.12 -5.34
CA PRO A 82 16.95 -2.15 -5.53
C PRO A 82 17.54 -2.38 -6.92
N GLY A 83 17.26 -1.46 -7.85
CA GLY A 83 18.10 -1.27 -9.01
C GLY A 83 19.43 -0.71 -8.48
N PRO A 84 20.57 -1.00 -9.14
CA PRO A 84 21.87 -0.61 -8.64
C PRO A 84 21.91 0.88 -8.32
N THR A 85 22.34 1.18 -7.10
CA THR A 85 22.68 2.50 -6.58
C THR A 85 23.46 3.29 -7.63
N SER A 86 22.84 4.29 -8.25
CA SER A 86 23.61 5.37 -8.87
C SER A 86 24.10 6.26 -7.73
N GLY A 87 25.35 6.04 -7.33
CA GLY A 87 26.07 6.89 -6.38
C GLY A 87 26.22 8.34 -6.85
N PRO A 88 26.70 9.23 -5.97
CA PRO A 88 26.63 10.67 -6.16
C PRO A 88 27.52 11.12 -7.34
N ARG A 89 26.99 11.97 -8.23
CA ARG A 89 27.85 12.83 -9.06
C ARG A 89 28.46 13.89 -8.15
N ARG A 90 29.64 13.57 -7.63
CA ARG A 90 30.64 14.56 -7.23
C ARG A 90 31.19 15.15 -8.53
N SER A 91 30.76 16.36 -8.86
CA SER A 91 31.49 17.19 -9.82
C SER A 91 32.48 18.02 -9.00
N GLY A 92 33.77 17.84 -9.29
CA GLY A 92 34.84 18.71 -8.81
C GLY A 92 34.87 20.04 -9.53
#